data_AF-A0A5C3MX73-F1
#
_entry.id   AF-A0A5C3MX73-F1
#
_cell.length_a   1.000
_cell.length_b   1.000
_cell.length_c   1.000
_cell.angle_alpha   90.00
_cell.angle_beta   90.00
_cell.angle_gamma   90.00
#
_symmetry.space_group_name_H-M   'P 1'
#
loop_
_entity.id
_entity.type
_entity.pdbx_description
1 polymer ?
#
loop_
_entity_poly.entity_id
_entity_poly.type
_entity_poly.pdbx_seq_one_letter_code
_entity_poly.pdbx_strand_id
1 'polypeptide(L)'
;MSLSRLRQYLNRSAEYAADGASRVLRMAGTDDPVRTPITLLTFNSQADIERLALGCDADIGGTSTLHMELDNENTYEGKPTGKFHGQMSLAVRKGLEGRVRGGYAGFRNQHRTTLFGEITDDVTFHEYLALRVRAAGHPRTRHSYYVNIQMEGPIVSDLWQHRLFFNRSDGSWEDIYIPIDDFVLTDAGQVATNQITMARDKVRSIGISLLGGNSGVEGSYELGIDSIRAVNPQDVDIPPGKASSEGTKWERQPV
;
A
#
# COMPACT_ATOMS: atom_id res chain seq x y z
N MET A 1 4.74 -26.52 -1.58
CA MET A 1 4.04 -25.21 -1.62
C MET A 1 2.59 -25.25 -2.14
N SER A 2 2.22 -26.17 -3.05
CA SER A 2 0.85 -26.23 -3.63
C SER A 2 -0.29 -26.54 -2.63
N LEU A 3 -0.11 -27.51 -1.73
CA LEU A 3 -1.15 -27.95 -0.78
C LEU A 3 -1.56 -26.87 0.24
N SER A 4 -0.62 -26.02 0.68
CA SER A 4 -0.90 -24.95 1.63
C SER A 4 -1.78 -23.85 1.01
N ARG A 5 -1.48 -23.46 -0.23
CA ARG A 5 -2.26 -22.47 -0.98
C ARG A 5 -3.68 -22.96 -1.29
N LEU A 6 -3.83 -24.24 -1.64
CA LEU A 6 -5.14 -24.85 -1.87
C LEU A 6 -5.98 -24.87 -0.58
N ARG A 7 -5.38 -25.26 0.55
CA ARG A 7 -6.08 -25.25 1.84
C ARG A 7 -6.50 -23.85 2.26
N GLN A 8 -5.64 -22.86 2.10
CA GLN A 8 -5.98 -21.46 2.36
C GLN A 8 -7.12 -20.97 1.45
N TYR A 9 -7.10 -21.33 0.15
CA TYR A 9 -8.16 -20.98 -0.80
C TYR A 9 -9.52 -21.61 -0.43
N LEU A 10 -9.53 -22.89 -0.04
CA LEU A 10 -10.74 -23.58 0.39
C LEU A 10 -11.29 -22.99 1.70
N ASN A 11 -10.41 -22.72 2.67
CA ASN A 11 -10.80 -22.07 3.92
C ASN A 11 -11.43 -20.69 3.68
N ARG A 12 -10.79 -19.84 2.87
CA ARG A 12 -11.35 -18.53 2.49
C ARG A 12 -12.70 -18.64 1.80
N SER A 13 -12.87 -19.65 0.94
CA SER A 13 -14.14 -19.89 0.24
C SER A 13 -15.25 -20.30 1.22
N ALA A 14 -14.94 -21.14 2.21
CA ALA A 14 -15.88 -21.53 3.26
C ALA A 14 -16.25 -20.34 4.17
N GLU A 15 -15.26 -19.54 4.58
CA GLU A 15 -15.48 -18.31 5.37
C GLU A 15 -16.36 -17.32 4.62
N TYR A 16 -16.09 -17.07 3.34
CA TYR A 16 -16.89 -16.14 2.53
C TYR A 16 -18.34 -16.60 2.36
N ALA A 17 -18.56 -17.90 2.13
CA ALA A 17 -19.91 -18.46 2.05
C ALA A 17 -20.65 -18.38 3.39
N ALA A 18 -19.97 -18.65 4.50
CA ALA A 18 -20.54 -18.54 5.84
C ALA A 18 -20.88 -17.08 6.18
N ASP A 19 -20.01 -16.12 5.85
CA ASP A 19 -20.24 -14.70 6.08
C ASP A 19 -21.42 -14.19 5.24
N GLY A 20 -21.45 -14.52 3.94
CA GLY A 20 -22.57 -14.20 3.05
C GLY A 20 -23.91 -14.76 3.54
N ALA A 21 -23.94 -16.02 3.99
CA ALA A 21 -25.13 -16.62 4.58
C ALA A 21 -25.54 -15.92 5.88
N SER A 22 -24.57 -15.54 6.73
CA SER A 22 -24.83 -14.84 7.97
C SER A 22 -25.44 -13.45 7.76
N ARG A 23 -24.96 -12.69 6.77
CA ARG A 23 -25.49 -11.36 6.42
C ARG A 23 -26.93 -11.43 5.93
N VAL A 24 -27.25 -12.42 5.10
CA VAL A 24 -28.62 -12.66 4.61
C VAL A 24 -29.55 -13.05 5.76
N LEU A 25 -29.11 -13.96 6.63
CA LEU A 25 -29.88 -14.38 7.80
C LEU A 25 -30.12 -13.24 8.80
N ARG A 26 -29.15 -12.33 8.96
CA ARG A 26 -29.25 -11.17 9.86
C ARG A 26 -30.09 -10.02 9.29
N MET A 27 -30.59 -10.12 8.05
CA MET A 27 -31.23 -9.00 7.37
C MET A 27 -30.39 -7.71 7.47
N ALA A 28 -29.06 -7.84 7.38
CA ALA A 28 -28.07 -6.78 7.61
C ALA A 28 -28.04 -5.69 6.50
N GLY A 29 -29.20 -5.38 5.92
CA GLY A 29 -29.39 -4.27 4.97
C GLY A 29 -29.61 -2.92 5.66
N THR A 30 -29.66 -2.88 7.01
CA THR A 30 -29.96 -1.70 7.83
C THR A 30 -29.01 -1.51 9.02
N ASP A 31 -27.86 -2.19 9.04
CA ASP A 31 -26.87 -1.97 10.10
C ASP A 31 -26.24 -0.58 9.95
N ASP A 32 -26.05 0.12 11.08
CA ASP A 32 -25.37 1.41 11.09
C ASP A 32 -23.97 1.27 10.46
N PRO A 33 -23.53 2.25 9.65
CA PRO A 33 -22.24 2.18 8.99
C PRO A 33 -21.11 2.03 10.01
N VAL A 34 -20.29 0.97 9.85
CA VAL A 34 -19.14 0.71 10.71
C VAL A 34 -18.09 1.80 10.50
N ARG A 35 -18.06 2.77 11.40
CA ARG A 35 -17.12 3.91 11.38
C ARG A 35 -15.90 3.73 12.28
N THR A 36 -15.80 2.59 12.97
CA THR A 36 -14.64 2.27 13.81
C THR A 36 -13.39 2.05 12.95
N PRO A 37 -12.18 2.35 13.44
CA PRO A 37 -10.94 2.06 12.74
C PRO A 37 -10.85 0.62 12.24
N ILE A 38 -10.43 0.44 10.99
CA ILE A 38 -10.19 -0.87 10.39
C ILE A 38 -8.70 -1.04 10.16
N THR A 39 -8.13 -2.13 10.67
CA THR A 39 -6.76 -2.52 10.33
C THR A 39 -6.75 -3.30 9.03
N LEU A 40 -6.14 -2.74 7.98
CA LEU A 40 -6.09 -3.33 6.65
C LEU A 40 -4.86 -4.23 6.50
N LEU A 41 -3.71 -3.78 7.01
CA LEU A 41 -2.46 -4.54 6.99
C LEU A 41 -1.70 -4.36 8.32
N THR A 42 -1.14 -5.46 8.79
CA THR A 42 -0.17 -5.54 9.89
C THR A 42 1.15 -6.10 9.37
N PHE A 43 2.25 -5.80 10.05
CA PHE A 43 3.58 -6.30 9.68
C PHE A 43 4.34 -6.84 10.90
N ASN A 44 3.61 -7.33 11.91
CA ASN A 44 4.18 -7.70 13.21
C ASN A 44 4.55 -9.18 13.33
N SER A 45 4.34 -9.98 12.29
CA SER A 45 4.66 -11.40 12.28
C SER A 45 5.22 -11.86 10.94
N GLN A 46 5.96 -12.97 10.95
CA GLN A 46 6.47 -13.57 9.71
C GLN A 46 5.33 -13.96 8.75
N ALA A 47 4.19 -14.39 9.30
CA ALA A 47 3.01 -14.73 8.51
C ALA A 47 2.43 -13.52 7.77
N ASP A 48 2.58 -12.31 8.32
CA ASP A 48 2.15 -11.09 7.64
C ASP A 48 3.06 -10.77 6.45
N ILE A 49 4.37 -10.90 6.63
CA ILE A 49 5.37 -10.68 5.57
C ILE A 49 5.16 -11.65 4.40
N GLU A 50 4.87 -12.92 4.69
CA GLU A 50 4.61 -13.97 3.69
C GLU A 50 3.33 -13.74 2.86
N ARG A 51 2.39 -12.93 3.36
CA ARG A 51 1.16 -12.56 2.66
C ARG A 51 1.33 -11.40 1.69
N LEU A 52 2.55 -10.85 1.59
CA LEU A 52 2.87 -9.80 0.65
C LEU A 52 3.31 -10.39 -0.69
N ALA A 53 3.01 -9.65 -1.75
CA ALA A 53 3.57 -9.84 -3.08
C ALA A 53 4.60 -8.73 -3.29
N LEU A 54 5.86 -9.12 -3.51
CA LEU A 54 6.97 -8.22 -3.76
C LEU A 54 7.20 -8.11 -5.27
N GLY A 55 7.68 -6.96 -5.74
CA GLY A 55 8.07 -6.77 -7.13
C GLY A 55 9.03 -5.61 -7.31
N CYS A 56 10.01 -5.76 -8.18
CA CYS A 56 10.96 -4.71 -8.50
C CYS A 56 11.37 -4.76 -9.97
N ASP A 57 12.04 -3.71 -10.46
CA ASP A 57 12.47 -3.63 -11.86
C ASP A 57 13.40 -4.78 -12.28
N ALA A 58 14.05 -5.48 -11.34
CA ALA A 58 14.90 -6.63 -11.64
C ALA A 58 14.15 -7.75 -12.37
N ASP A 59 12.84 -7.87 -12.15
CA ASP A 59 11.97 -8.84 -12.81
C ASP A 59 11.83 -8.58 -14.32
N ILE A 60 12.03 -7.33 -14.75
CA ILE A 60 11.96 -6.90 -16.16
C ILE A 60 13.32 -6.51 -16.73
N GLY A 61 14.41 -6.71 -15.98
CA GLY A 61 15.78 -6.46 -16.45
C GLY A 61 16.46 -5.22 -15.87
N GLY A 62 15.86 -4.55 -14.89
CA GLY A 62 16.51 -3.57 -14.04
C GLY A 62 17.54 -4.19 -13.08
N THR A 63 18.15 -3.34 -12.26
CA THR A 63 19.16 -3.74 -11.27
C THR A 63 18.86 -3.28 -9.85
N SER A 64 17.63 -2.85 -9.56
CA SER A 64 17.22 -2.56 -8.19
C SER A 64 17.12 -3.84 -7.36
N THR A 65 17.27 -3.70 -6.05
CA THR A 65 17.03 -4.79 -5.08
C THR A 65 15.88 -4.46 -4.15
N LEU A 66 15.22 -5.50 -3.66
CA LEU A 66 14.07 -5.40 -2.78
C LEU A 66 14.11 -6.53 -1.75
N HIS A 67 14.00 -6.13 -0.48
CA HIS A 67 13.86 -7.01 0.66
C HIS A 67 12.68 -6.55 1.53
N MET A 68 11.92 -7.52 2.02
CA MET A 68 10.86 -7.31 3.01
C MET A 68 11.04 -8.34 4.11
N GLU A 69 11.37 -7.87 5.30
CA GLU A 69 11.77 -8.72 6.43
C GLU A 69 11.08 -8.27 7.72
N LEU A 70 11.05 -9.17 8.71
CA LEU A 70 10.56 -8.84 10.05
C LEU A 70 11.71 -8.26 10.88
N ASP A 71 11.56 -7.02 11.32
CA ASP A 71 12.52 -6.27 12.11
C ASP A 71 12.20 -6.38 13.60
N ASN A 72 13.12 -7.01 14.33
CA ASN A 72 13.03 -7.18 15.79
C ASN A 72 13.83 -6.11 16.55
N GLU A 73 14.61 -5.28 15.86
CA GLU A 73 15.41 -4.21 16.46
C GLU A 73 14.58 -2.93 16.55
N ASN A 74 13.95 -2.53 15.45
CA ASN A 74 13.09 -1.35 15.39
C ASN A 74 11.63 -1.73 15.69
N THR A 75 11.37 -2.07 16.95
CA THR A 75 10.02 -2.43 17.40
C THR A 75 9.11 -1.21 17.55
N TYR A 76 7.80 -1.44 17.49
CA TYR A 76 6.77 -0.47 17.85
C TYR A 76 5.83 -1.10 18.87
N GLU A 77 5.58 -0.41 20.00
CA GLU A 77 4.78 -0.94 21.12
C GLU A 77 5.21 -2.35 21.59
N GLY A 78 6.52 -2.65 21.53
CA GLY A 78 7.07 -3.95 21.93
C GLY A 78 6.83 -5.09 20.93
N LYS A 79 6.29 -4.80 19.74
CA LYS A 79 6.08 -5.77 18.65
C LYS A 79 7.13 -5.59 17.54
N PRO A 80 7.56 -6.67 16.89
CA PRO A 80 8.35 -6.58 15.66
C PRO A 80 7.61 -5.80 14.58
N THR A 81 8.33 -5.23 13.62
CA THR A 81 7.73 -4.45 12.52
C THR A 81 8.22 -4.94 11.17
N GLY A 82 7.59 -4.50 10.09
CA GLY A 82 8.05 -4.77 8.73
C GLY A 82 9.17 -3.83 8.32
N LYS A 83 10.21 -4.36 7.69
CA LYS A 83 11.31 -3.58 7.11
C LYS A 83 11.35 -3.78 5.61
N PHE A 84 10.95 -2.74 4.88
CA PHE A 84 11.05 -2.64 3.43
C PHE A 84 12.35 -1.91 3.08
N HIS A 85 13.33 -2.61 2.49
CA HIS A 85 14.64 -2.02 2.21
C HIS A 85 15.32 -2.61 0.98
N GLY A 86 16.33 -1.90 0.48
CA GLY A 86 17.11 -2.33 -0.66
C GLY A 86 17.94 -1.21 -1.28
N GLN A 87 18.35 -1.43 -2.52
CA GLN A 87 19.09 -0.48 -3.33
C GLN A 87 18.28 -0.14 -4.58
N MET A 88 17.93 1.14 -4.73
CA MET A 88 17.28 1.66 -5.93
C MET A 88 18.34 1.98 -6.98
N SER A 89 18.15 1.48 -8.21
CA SER A 89 18.99 1.79 -9.35
C SER A 89 18.17 2.01 -10.63
N LEU A 90 18.64 2.93 -11.48
CA LEU A 90 18.11 3.21 -12.80
C LEU A 90 18.80 2.39 -13.90
N ALA A 91 19.89 1.70 -13.55
CA ALA A 91 20.60 0.86 -14.48
C ALA A 91 19.74 -0.36 -14.87
N VAL A 92 19.97 -0.80 -16.10
CA VAL A 92 19.34 -2.00 -16.67
C VAL A 92 20.44 -2.92 -17.17
N ARG A 93 20.12 -4.20 -17.30
CA ARG A 93 21.05 -5.21 -17.83
C ARG A 93 21.46 -4.86 -19.26
N LYS A 94 22.70 -5.18 -19.59
CA LYS A 94 23.25 -4.99 -20.95
C LYS A 94 22.36 -5.61 -22.01
N GLY A 95 22.00 -4.83 -23.03
CA GLY A 95 21.11 -5.20 -24.13
C GLY A 95 19.64 -4.83 -23.94
N LEU A 96 19.26 -4.29 -22.77
CA LEU A 96 17.90 -3.82 -22.47
C LEU A 96 17.81 -2.29 -22.33
N GLU A 97 18.93 -1.58 -22.56
CA GLU A 97 18.97 -0.13 -22.57
C GLU A 97 17.96 0.44 -23.57
N GLY A 98 17.16 1.43 -23.14
CA GLY A 98 16.12 2.07 -23.95
C GLY A 98 14.87 1.23 -24.18
N ARG A 99 14.85 -0.06 -23.81
CA ARG A 99 13.68 -0.94 -23.90
C ARG A 99 12.95 -1.09 -22.58
N VAL A 100 13.71 -1.05 -21.49
CA VAL A 100 13.21 -1.19 -20.13
C VAL A 100 13.59 0.07 -19.37
N ARG A 101 12.68 0.50 -18.49
CA ARG A 101 12.93 1.59 -17.57
C ARG A 101 13.11 1.02 -16.16
N GLY A 102 14.32 1.13 -15.63
CA GLY A 102 14.61 0.84 -14.23
C GLY A 102 14.09 1.92 -13.30
N GLY A 103 14.18 1.66 -12.00
CA GLY A 103 13.83 2.59 -10.95
C GLY A 103 12.50 2.30 -10.24
N TYR A 104 12.18 1.04 -9.95
CA TYR A 104 11.00 0.67 -9.17
C TYR A 104 11.25 -0.51 -8.21
N ALA A 105 10.71 -0.38 -7.00
CA ALA A 105 10.63 -1.45 -6.02
C ALA A 105 9.35 -1.26 -5.20
N GLY A 106 8.59 -2.31 -4.95
CA GLY A 106 7.40 -2.20 -4.11
C GLY A 106 6.83 -3.52 -3.67
N PHE A 107 5.91 -3.44 -2.72
CA PHE A 107 5.13 -4.57 -2.27
C PHE A 107 3.66 -4.21 -2.21
N ARG A 108 2.79 -5.22 -2.19
CA ARG A 108 1.37 -5.11 -1.90
C ARG A 108 0.89 -6.35 -1.18
N ASN A 109 -0.27 -6.32 -0.55
CA ASN A 109 -0.89 -7.56 -0.09
C ASN A 109 -1.35 -8.42 -1.27
N GLN A 110 -1.34 -9.75 -1.06
CA GLN A 110 -1.84 -10.71 -2.03
C GLN A 110 -3.35 -10.58 -2.21
N HIS A 111 -3.80 -10.77 -3.45
CA HIS A 111 -5.21 -10.87 -3.79
C HIS A 111 -5.86 -12.03 -3.04
N ARG A 112 -6.99 -11.78 -2.38
CA ARG A 112 -7.70 -12.75 -1.55
C ARG A 112 -8.83 -13.41 -2.34
N THR A 113 -8.48 -14.18 -3.37
CA THR A 113 -9.44 -14.87 -4.22
C THR A 113 -10.08 -16.08 -3.51
N THR A 114 -11.36 -16.32 -3.82
CA THR A 114 -12.20 -17.43 -3.33
C THR A 114 -12.96 -18.08 -4.51
N LEU A 115 -13.71 -19.16 -4.28
CA LEU A 115 -14.59 -19.76 -5.28
C LEU A 115 -15.79 -18.88 -5.67
N PHE A 116 -16.11 -17.88 -4.83
CA PHE A 116 -17.31 -17.07 -4.95
C PHE A 116 -17.01 -15.59 -5.28
N GLY A 117 -15.77 -15.29 -5.65
CA GLY A 117 -15.30 -13.93 -5.93
C GLY A 117 -14.02 -13.59 -5.17
N GLU A 118 -13.73 -12.30 -5.05
CA GLU A 118 -12.56 -11.80 -4.34
C GLU A 118 -12.96 -11.08 -3.05
N ILE A 119 -12.17 -11.29 -1.99
CA ILE A 119 -12.37 -10.58 -0.72
C ILE A 119 -11.73 -9.20 -0.83
N THR A 120 -12.57 -8.17 -0.90
CA THR A 120 -12.21 -6.76 -0.83
C THR A 120 -12.47 -6.19 0.55
N ASP A 121 -11.79 -5.10 0.89
CA ASP A 121 -12.09 -4.31 2.07
C ASP A 121 -13.01 -3.13 1.68
N ASP A 122 -13.97 -2.80 2.55
CA ASP A 122 -14.84 -1.63 2.41
C ASP A 122 -14.37 -0.53 3.36
N VAL A 123 -13.92 0.58 2.78
CA VAL A 123 -13.47 1.79 3.49
C VAL A 123 -14.36 2.99 3.16
N THR A 124 -15.59 2.76 2.72
CA THR A 124 -16.55 3.80 2.30
C THR A 124 -16.82 4.81 3.41
N PHE A 125 -16.83 4.36 4.67
CA PHE A 125 -17.12 5.18 5.85
C PHE A 125 -15.87 5.67 6.58
N HIS A 126 -14.73 5.66 5.90
CA HIS A 126 -13.46 6.14 6.42
C HIS A 126 -12.94 7.28 5.54
N GLU A 127 -12.46 8.33 6.18
CA GLU A 127 -11.95 9.51 5.48
C GLU A 127 -10.45 9.43 5.17
N TYR A 128 -9.68 8.72 6.00
CA TYR A 128 -8.23 8.68 5.92
C TYR A 128 -7.68 7.26 5.86
N LEU A 129 -6.60 7.11 5.09
CA LEU A 129 -5.67 6.00 5.24
C LEU A 129 -4.56 6.42 6.19
N ALA A 130 -4.43 5.73 7.32
CA ALA A 130 -3.39 5.94 8.32
C ALA A 130 -2.27 4.90 8.15
N LEU A 131 -1.03 5.37 8.09
CA LEU A 131 0.16 4.52 8.01
C LEU A 131 1.07 4.81 9.19
N ARG A 132 1.40 3.78 9.97
CA ARG A 132 2.42 3.85 11.02
C ARG A 132 3.77 3.45 10.44
N VAL A 133 4.66 4.43 10.24
CA VAL A 133 5.89 4.24 9.46
C VAL A 133 7.11 4.91 10.08
N ARG A 134 8.29 4.47 9.66
CA ARG A 134 9.60 5.01 10.05
C ARG A 134 10.47 5.12 8.81
N ALA A 135 10.61 6.32 8.25
CA ALA A 135 11.49 6.54 7.11
C ALA A 135 12.96 6.51 7.54
N ALA A 136 13.74 5.64 6.90
CA ALA A 136 15.17 5.51 7.09
C ALA A 136 15.89 5.43 5.72
N GLY A 137 17.17 5.10 5.71
CA GLY A 137 17.98 5.04 4.49
C GLY A 137 18.46 6.41 4.01
N HIS A 138 18.83 6.51 2.73
CA HIS A 138 19.45 7.73 2.20
C HIS A 138 18.43 8.87 2.06
N PRO A 139 18.75 10.12 2.45
CA PRO A 139 17.86 11.26 2.30
C PRO A 139 17.31 11.51 0.87
N ARG A 140 17.98 11.02 -0.17
CA ARG A 140 17.55 11.19 -1.57
C ARG A 140 16.37 10.30 -1.94
N THR A 141 16.23 9.12 -1.33
CA THR A 141 15.13 8.17 -1.61
C THR A 141 13.89 8.48 -0.79
N ARG A 142 14.02 9.24 0.29
CA ARG A 142 12.96 9.59 1.24
C ARG A 142 11.68 10.14 0.61
N HIS A 143 11.77 10.96 -0.42
CA HIS A 143 10.59 11.55 -1.06
C HIS A 143 10.09 10.75 -2.27
N SER A 144 10.52 9.51 -2.43
CA SER A 144 10.17 8.69 -3.60
C SER A 144 9.22 7.54 -3.25
N TYR A 145 8.69 7.50 -2.03
CA TYR A 145 7.71 6.50 -1.61
C TYR A 145 6.28 6.93 -1.97
N TYR A 146 5.46 5.96 -2.38
CA TYR A 146 4.07 6.11 -2.76
C TYR A 146 3.24 4.98 -2.16
N VAL A 147 2.06 5.31 -1.67
CA VAL A 147 1.03 4.33 -1.32
C VAL A 147 0.18 4.07 -2.55
N ASN A 148 -0.06 2.80 -2.84
CA ASN A 148 -0.85 2.35 -3.97
C ASN A 148 -2.05 1.58 -3.46
N ILE A 149 -3.24 1.93 -3.95
CA ILE A 149 -4.46 1.18 -3.72
C ILE A 149 -5.00 0.71 -5.07
N GLN A 150 -5.22 -0.59 -5.18
CA GLN A 150 -5.89 -1.20 -6.31
C GLN A 150 -7.32 -1.50 -5.91
N MET A 151 -8.28 -1.08 -6.74
CA MET A 151 -9.68 -1.44 -6.58
C MET A 151 -9.99 -2.71 -7.37
N GLU A 152 -11.09 -3.37 -7.04
CA GLU A 152 -11.69 -4.35 -7.93
C GLU A 152 -12.28 -3.63 -9.14
N GLY A 153 -11.84 -4.01 -10.35
CA GLY A 153 -12.27 -3.37 -11.57
C GLY A 153 -11.80 -4.11 -12.82
N PRO A 154 -12.30 -3.70 -14.00
CA PRO A 154 -11.97 -4.35 -15.27
C PRO A 154 -10.53 -4.09 -15.72
N ILE A 155 -9.94 -2.96 -15.30
CA ILE A 155 -8.58 -2.54 -15.68
C ILE A 155 -7.65 -2.88 -14.52
N VAL A 156 -6.81 -3.90 -14.71
CA VAL A 156 -5.89 -4.37 -13.66
C VAL A 156 -4.68 -3.47 -13.46
N SER A 157 -4.40 -2.58 -14.41
CA SER A 157 -3.31 -1.61 -14.34
C SER A 157 -3.69 -0.32 -13.62
N ASP A 158 -4.99 -0.13 -13.33
CA ASP A 158 -5.48 1.02 -12.57
C ASP A 158 -5.00 0.94 -11.12
N LEU A 159 -4.32 2.00 -10.71
CA LEU A 159 -3.83 2.18 -9.35
C LEU A 159 -4.11 3.60 -8.89
N TRP A 160 -4.71 3.72 -7.71
CA TRP A 160 -4.81 4.97 -7.00
C TRP A 160 -3.52 5.18 -6.23
N GLN A 161 -2.78 6.23 -6.56
CA GLN A 161 -1.46 6.50 -5.98
C GLN A 161 -1.46 7.81 -5.20
N HIS A 162 -0.78 7.81 -4.07
CA HIS A 162 -0.49 9.02 -3.31
C HIS A 162 0.96 8.99 -2.81
N ARG A 163 1.66 10.12 -2.92
CA ARG A 163 3.05 10.25 -2.45
C ARG A 163 3.10 10.29 -0.93
N LEU A 164 4.05 9.58 -0.32
CA LEU A 164 4.28 9.67 1.12
C LEU A 164 5.13 10.90 1.45
N PHE A 165 4.59 11.75 2.34
CA PHE A 165 5.28 12.89 2.91
C PHE A 165 5.57 12.60 4.37
N PHE A 166 6.85 12.52 4.71
CA PHE A 166 7.32 12.21 6.06
C PHE A 166 7.67 13.49 6.80
N ASN A 167 7.06 13.72 7.96
CA ASN A 167 7.31 14.90 8.78
C ASN A 167 8.59 14.77 9.60
N ARG A 168 9.06 13.55 9.88
CA ARG A 168 10.17 13.31 10.82
C ARG A 168 11.44 12.78 10.18
N SER A 169 12.51 13.58 10.18
CA SER A 169 13.81 13.19 9.61
C SER A 169 14.78 12.54 10.60
N ASP A 170 14.37 12.37 11.86
CA ASP A 170 15.19 11.79 12.95
C ASP A 170 15.18 10.26 13.00
N GLY A 171 14.43 9.62 12.09
CA GLY A 171 14.28 8.17 12.05
C GLY A 171 13.34 7.61 13.13
N SER A 172 12.51 8.46 13.76
CA SER A 172 11.47 8.02 14.69
C SER A 172 10.20 7.59 13.97
N TRP A 173 9.37 6.79 14.65
CA TRP A 173 8.06 6.35 14.16
C TRP A 173 7.05 7.48 14.12
N GLU A 174 6.40 7.70 12.98
CA GLU A 174 5.33 8.67 12.79
C GLU A 174 4.06 8.05 12.20
N ASP A 175 2.92 8.68 12.44
CA ASP A 175 1.68 8.38 11.74
C ASP A 175 1.49 9.38 10.60
N ILE A 176 1.24 8.84 9.41
CA ILE A 176 0.87 9.62 8.22
C ILE A 176 -0.60 9.35 7.93
N TYR A 177 -1.39 10.40 7.89
CA TYR A 177 -2.82 10.36 7.55
C TYR A 177 -3.02 10.94 6.16
N ILE A 178 -3.51 10.14 5.23
CA ILE A 178 -3.75 10.52 3.84
C ILE A 178 -5.25 10.54 3.60
N PRO A 179 -5.86 11.68 3.23
CA PRO A 179 -7.25 11.70 2.79
C PRO A 179 -7.44 10.72 1.63
N ILE A 180 -8.43 9.83 1.71
CA ILE A 180 -8.67 8.84 0.64
C ILE A 180 -8.98 9.55 -0.69
N ASP A 181 -9.60 10.74 -0.62
CA ASP A 181 -9.87 11.57 -1.80
C ASP A 181 -8.63 12.14 -2.46
N ASP A 182 -7.49 12.22 -1.79
CA ASP A 182 -6.27 12.81 -2.36
C ASP A 182 -5.50 11.84 -3.26
N PHE A 183 -5.85 10.56 -3.27
CA PHE A 183 -5.26 9.60 -4.19
C PHE A 183 -5.61 9.92 -5.65
N VAL A 184 -4.62 9.80 -6.53
CA VAL A 184 -4.74 10.08 -7.96
C VAL A 184 -4.79 8.78 -8.73
N LEU A 185 -5.74 8.65 -9.67
CA LEU A 185 -5.80 7.49 -10.55
C LEU A 185 -4.66 7.53 -11.56
N THR A 186 -3.95 6.40 -11.64
CA THR A 186 -2.87 6.16 -12.59
C THR A 186 -3.09 4.84 -13.32
N ASP A 187 -2.64 4.79 -14.57
CA ASP A 187 -2.61 3.59 -15.40
C ASP A 187 -1.18 3.37 -15.88
N ALA A 188 -0.64 2.18 -15.62
CA ALA A 188 0.73 1.80 -15.99
C ALA A 188 1.81 2.84 -15.59
N GLY A 189 1.62 3.51 -14.45
CA GLY A 189 2.53 4.53 -13.91
C GLY A 189 2.41 5.92 -14.53
N GLN A 190 1.36 6.17 -15.32
CA GLN A 190 1.01 7.49 -15.84
C GLN A 190 -0.30 7.97 -15.22
N VAL A 191 -0.43 9.28 -14.98
CA VAL A 191 -1.69 9.85 -14.49
C VAL A 191 -2.78 9.62 -15.54
N ALA A 192 -3.88 8.99 -15.14
CA ALA A 192 -4.98 8.71 -16.05
C ALA A 192 -5.62 10.03 -16.52
N THR A 193 -5.86 10.13 -17.83
CA THR A 193 -6.45 11.34 -18.44
C THR A 193 -7.86 11.61 -17.89
N ASN A 194 -8.63 10.54 -17.66
CA ASN A 194 -9.97 10.62 -17.09
C ASN A 194 -9.92 10.16 -15.63
N GLN A 195 -10.02 11.12 -14.71
CA GLN A 195 -10.12 10.82 -13.28
C GLN A 195 -11.55 10.37 -12.97
N ILE A 196 -11.68 9.24 -12.29
CA ILE A 196 -12.95 8.73 -11.77
C ILE A 196 -12.88 8.62 -10.24
N THR A 197 -14.05 8.64 -9.60
CA THR A 197 -14.14 8.48 -8.14
C THR A 197 -13.72 7.08 -7.74
N MET A 198 -12.95 7.00 -6.65
CA MET A 198 -12.52 5.74 -6.06
C MET A 198 -13.72 4.93 -5.53
N ALA A 199 -13.85 3.67 -5.96
CA ALA A 199 -14.83 2.73 -5.42
C ALA A 199 -14.36 2.17 -4.06
N ARG A 200 -14.62 2.94 -2.99
CA ARG A 200 -14.10 2.67 -1.64
C ARG A 200 -14.63 1.38 -1.00
N ASP A 201 -15.72 0.82 -1.52
CA ASP A 201 -16.30 -0.45 -1.08
C ASP A 201 -15.53 -1.69 -1.61
N LYS A 202 -14.61 -1.48 -2.56
CA LYS A 202 -13.95 -2.56 -3.31
C LYS A 202 -12.43 -2.46 -3.30
N VAL A 203 -11.84 -2.16 -2.14
CA VAL A 203 -10.39 -2.14 -2.00
C VAL A 203 -9.85 -3.56 -2.14
N ARG A 204 -9.13 -3.82 -3.22
CA ARG A 204 -8.61 -5.14 -3.59
C ARG A 204 -7.22 -5.40 -3.00
N SER A 205 -6.33 -4.41 -3.12
CA SER A 205 -5.00 -4.50 -2.53
C SER A 205 -4.44 -3.13 -2.19
N ILE A 206 -3.61 -3.08 -1.16
CA ILE A 206 -2.85 -1.91 -0.72
C ILE A 206 -1.37 -2.28 -0.70
N GLY A 207 -0.53 -1.35 -1.13
CA GLY A 207 0.90 -1.53 -1.17
C GLY A 207 1.67 -0.22 -1.05
N ILE A 208 2.98 -0.34 -0.90
CA ILE A 208 3.90 0.79 -0.93
C ILE A 208 4.95 0.51 -1.99
N SER A 209 5.29 1.54 -2.76
CA SER A 209 6.35 1.50 -3.75
C SER A 209 7.31 2.66 -3.61
N LEU A 210 8.57 2.40 -3.96
CA LEU A 210 9.59 3.40 -4.21
C LEU A 210 9.75 3.59 -5.72
N LEU A 211 9.60 4.84 -6.20
CA LEU A 211 9.66 5.21 -7.61
C LEU A 211 10.83 6.17 -7.87
N GLY A 212 11.91 5.66 -8.48
CA GLY A 212 13.09 6.44 -8.87
C GLY A 212 13.13 6.81 -10.36
N GLY A 213 12.46 6.03 -11.22
CA GLY A 213 12.57 6.13 -12.68
C GLY A 213 12.23 7.50 -13.27
N ASN A 214 11.18 8.16 -12.76
CA ASN A 214 10.75 9.49 -13.21
C ASN A 214 11.56 10.64 -12.60
N SER A 215 12.09 10.45 -11.39
CA SER A 215 12.74 11.48 -10.60
C SER A 215 14.27 11.42 -10.66
N GLY A 216 14.85 10.42 -11.33
CA GLY A 216 16.30 10.23 -11.37
C GLY A 216 16.89 9.83 -10.01
N VAL A 217 16.09 9.20 -9.15
CA VAL A 217 16.49 8.87 -7.78
C VAL A 217 17.08 7.46 -7.71
N GLU A 218 18.33 7.38 -7.25
CA GLU A 218 19.05 6.16 -6.92
C GLU A 218 19.58 6.22 -5.48
N GLY A 219 19.86 5.06 -4.89
CA GLY A 219 20.43 4.98 -3.54
C GLY A 219 19.82 3.90 -2.67
N SER A 220 20.41 3.72 -1.49
CA SER A 220 19.83 2.83 -0.49
C SER A 220 18.54 3.43 0.07
N TYR A 221 17.58 2.56 0.34
CA TYR A 221 16.29 2.93 0.90
C TYR A 221 15.91 1.98 2.02
N GLU A 222 15.23 2.52 3.03
CA GLU A 222 14.65 1.75 4.12
C GLU A 222 13.37 2.44 4.60
N LEU A 223 12.33 1.63 4.83
CA LEU A 223 11.07 2.05 5.40
C LEU A 223 10.63 0.99 6.42
N GLY A 224 10.60 1.38 7.69
CA GLY A 224 9.91 0.62 8.74
C GLY A 224 8.41 0.85 8.66
N ILE A 225 7.62 -0.22 8.80
CA ILE A 225 6.16 -0.19 8.67
C ILE A 225 5.57 -1.09 9.74
N ASP A 226 4.65 -0.56 10.53
CA ASP A 226 3.94 -1.33 11.56
C ASP A 226 2.56 -1.76 11.07
N SER A 227 1.77 -0.79 10.57
CA SER A 227 0.39 -1.02 10.17
C SER A 227 -0.12 -0.01 9.15
N ILE A 228 -1.14 -0.43 8.40
CA ILE A 228 -1.95 0.41 7.52
C ILE A 228 -3.42 0.23 7.94
N ARG A 229 -4.10 1.35 8.20
CA ARG A 229 -5.46 1.38 8.76
C ARG A 229 -6.35 2.36 7.99
N ALA A 230 -7.65 2.11 7.96
CA ALA A 230 -8.65 3.10 7.58
C ALA A 230 -9.23 3.72 8.86
N VAL A 231 -9.25 5.06 8.93
CA VAL A 231 -9.63 5.81 10.15
C VAL A 231 -10.44 7.05 9.79
N ASN A 232 -11.10 7.62 10.80
CA ASN A 232 -11.84 8.87 10.70
C ASN A 232 -11.23 9.96 11.60
N PRO A 233 -11.60 11.25 11.43
CA PRO A 233 -11.03 12.34 12.23
C PRO A 233 -11.05 12.13 13.74
N GLN A 234 -12.08 11.47 14.28
CA GLN A 234 -12.20 11.18 15.71
C GLN A 234 -11.17 10.17 16.24
N ASP A 235 -10.54 9.40 15.35
CA ASP A 235 -9.57 8.36 15.67
C ASP A 235 -8.11 8.84 15.51
N VAL A 236 -7.94 10.12 15.20
CA VAL A 236 -6.66 10.72 14.82
C VAL A 236 -6.20 11.68 15.93
N ASP A 237 -5.09 11.36 16.60
CA ASP A 237 -4.55 12.18 17.69
C ASP A 237 -4.00 13.54 17.21
N ILE A 238 -3.55 13.61 15.95
CA ILE A 238 -3.00 14.81 15.32
C ILE A 238 -3.68 14.98 13.96
N PRO A 239 -4.59 15.96 13.80
CA PRO A 239 -5.22 16.20 12.51
C PRO A 239 -4.16 16.36 11.43
N PRO A 240 -4.29 15.71 10.25
CA PRO A 240 -3.34 15.90 9.18
C PRO A 240 -3.23 17.39 8.87
N GLY A 241 -1.99 17.89 8.78
CA GLY A 241 -1.75 19.23 8.23
C GLY A 241 -2.41 19.30 6.86
N LYS A 242 -3.21 20.34 6.61
CA LYS A 242 -3.80 20.53 5.27
C LYS A 242 -2.67 20.53 4.25
N ALA A 243 -2.63 19.52 3.37
CA ALA A 243 -1.78 19.56 2.21
C ALA A 243 -2.03 20.88 1.46
N SER A 244 -0.98 21.51 0.94
CA SER A 244 -1.12 22.73 0.14
C SER A 244 -2.21 22.52 -0.92
N SER A 245 -3.20 23.42 -0.95
CA SER A 245 -4.25 23.41 -1.97
C SER A 245 -3.76 23.99 -3.30
N GLU A 246 -2.53 24.50 -3.37
CA GLU A 246 -1.94 25.03 -4.60
C GLU A 246 -1.44 23.88 -5.49
N GLY A 247 -1.87 23.89 -6.75
CA GLY A 247 -1.54 22.86 -7.75
C GLY A 247 -2.57 21.72 -7.82
N THR A 248 -2.46 20.92 -8.88
CA THR A 248 -3.26 19.69 -9.02
C THR A 248 -2.79 18.63 -8.01
N LYS A 249 -3.65 17.66 -7.66
CA LYS A 249 -3.33 16.63 -6.64
C LYS A 249 -1.99 15.93 -6.88
N TRP A 250 -1.60 15.73 -8.14
CA TRP A 250 -0.34 15.11 -8.55
C TRP A 250 0.87 16.06 -8.59
N GLU A 251 0.66 17.37 -8.47
CA GLU A 251 1.71 18.40 -8.41
C GLU A 251 2.04 18.85 -6.97
N ARG A 252 1.21 18.47 -5.99
CA ARG A 252 1.37 18.91 -4.59
C ARG A 252 2.74 18.50 -4.05
N GLN A 253 3.48 19.51 -3.57
CA GLN A 253 4.73 19.34 -2.84
C GLN A 253 4.43 19.06 -1.35
N PRO A 254 5.38 18.49 -0.58
CA PRO A 254 5.23 18.44 0.87
C PRO A 254 5.05 19.86 1.40
N VAL A 255 4.19 20.01 2.41
CA VAL A 255 4.05 21.27 3.16
C VAL A 255 5.19 21.43 4.15
#